data_AF-A0A074Y999-F1
#
_entry.id   AF-A0A074Y999-F1
#
_cell.length_a   1.000
_cell.length_b   1.000
_cell.length_c   1.000
_cell.angle_alpha   90.00
_cell.angle_beta   90.00
_cell.angle_gamma   90.00
#
_symmetry.space_group_name_H-M   'P 1'
#
loop_
_entity.id
_entity.type
_entity.pdbx_description
1 polymer ?
#
loop_
_entity_poly.entity_id
_entity_poly.type
_entity_poly.pdbx_seq_one_letter_code
_entity_poly.pdbx_strand_id
1 'polypeptide(L)'
;MRSPKVAFEAVRVADKAAAEKGATEIEMYHYDVAVGDPLKVVEYHWSPTDPLLVFAYHRLVGDGWTTEHAFVEVGQIYQGMELESPQSYADLPFVRERG
;
A
#
# COMPACT_ATOMS: atom_id res chain seq x y z
N MET A 1 -14.18 -9.57 -12.55
CA MET A 1 -12.85 -9.58 -11.92
C MET A 1 -13.02 -9.76 -10.43
N ARG A 2 -12.21 -10.59 -9.78
CA ARG A 2 -12.17 -10.71 -8.32
C ARG A 2 -11.45 -9.45 -7.80
N SER A 3 -12.03 -8.72 -6.86
CA SER A 3 -11.34 -7.59 -6.25
C SER A 3 -10.04 -8.07 -5.61
N PRO A 4 -8.91 -7.35 -5.78
CA PRO A 4 -7.66 -7.70 -5.10
C PRO A 4 -7.92 -7.74 -3.59
N LYS A 5 -7.48 -8.82 -2.95
CA LYS A 5 -7.59 -8.95 -1.50
C LYS A 5 -6.36 -8.30 -0.89
N VAL A 6 -6.52 -7.09 -0.39
CA VAL A 6 -5.49 -6.48 0.46
C VAL A 6 -5.67 -7.06 1.86
N ALA A 7 -4.73 -7.89 2.28
CA ALA A 7 -4.71 -8.41 3.64
C ALA A 7 -4.05 -7.38 4.56
N PHE A 8 -4.82 -6.92 5.56
CA PHE A 8 -4.32 -6.13 6.69
C PHE A 8 -4.14 -7.05 7.89
N GLU A 9 -2.97 -6.99 8.52
CA GLU A 9 -2.62 -7.82 9.67
C GLU A 9 -2.00 -6.96 10.77
N ALA A 10 -2.56 -7.00 11.99
CA ALA A 10 -1.99 -6.32 13.15
C ALA A 10 -1.24 -7.33 14.03
N VAL A 11 0.05 -7.09 14.27
CA VAL A 11 0.98 -8.01 14.94
C VAL A 11 1.56 -7.35 16.18
N ARG A 12 1.33 -7.94 17.34
CA ARG A 12 1.98 -7.51 18.59
C ARG A 12 3.40 -8.05 18.65
N VAL A 13 4.37 -7.17 18.88
CA VAL A 13 5.79 -7.53 19.01
C VAL A 13 6.37 -7.06 20.35
N ALA A 14 7.53 -7.59 20.71
CA ALA A 14 8.16 -7.30 22.00
C ALA A 14 8.68 -5.86 22.10
N ASP A 15 9.25 -5.34 21.01
CA ASP A 15 9.87 -4.03 20.93
C ASP A 15 10.01 -3.56 19.47
N LYS A 16 10.56 -2.35 19.29
CA LYS A 16 10.84 -1.74 17.98
C LYS A 16 11.78 -2.59 17.11
N ALA A 17 12.78 -3.25 17.70
CA ALA A 17 13.73 -4.06 16.94
C ALA A 17 13.06 -5.32 16.35
N ALA A 18 12.13 -5.92 17.10
CA ALA A 18 11.30 -7.01 16.61
C ALA A 18 10.38 -6.55 15.46
N ALA A 19 9.84 -5.33 15.52
CA ALA A 19 9.06 -4.75 14.44
C ALA A 19 9.89 -4.56 13.16
N GLU A 20 11.09 -3.98 13.28
CA GLU A 20 12.01 -3.75 12.15
C GLU A 20 12.48 -5.07 11.52
N LYS A 21 12.71 -6.11 12.34
CA LYS A 21 13.00 -7.46 11.85
C LYS A 21 11.83 -8.02 11.05
N GLY A 22 10.61 -7.92 11.57
CA GLY A 22 9.40 -8.35 10.86
C GLY A 22 9.18 -7.58 9.55
N ALA A 23 9.50 -6.29 9.50
CA ALA A 23 9.47 -5.51 8.26
C ALA A 23 10.47 -6.04 7.22
N THR A 24 11.71 -6.34 7.64
CA THR A 24 12.75 -6.90 6.77
C THR A 24 12.36 -8.30 6.25
N GLU A 25 11.70 -9.11 7.07
CA GLU A 25 11.21 -10.44 6.66
C GLU A 25 10.11 -10.34 5.60
N ILE A 26 9.28 -9.30 5.65
CA ILE A 26 8.26 -9.01 4.62
C ILE A 26 8.92 -8.64 3.28
N GLU A 27 10.06 -7.94 3.27
CA GLU A 27 10.79 -7.64 2.02
C GLU A 27 11.23 -8.90 1.28
N MET A 28 11.50 -9.98 2.01
CA MET A 28 11.87 -11.28 1.46
C MET A 28 10.66 -12.13 1.06
N TYR A 29 9.44 -11.64 1.28
CA TYR A 29 8.22 -12.37 0.95
C TYR A 29 8.02 -12.45 -0.56
N HIS A 30 7.81 -13.67 -1.06
CA HIS A 30 7.53 -13.89 -2.48
C HIS A 30 6.04 -13.66 -2.75
N TYR A 31 5.72 -12.53 -3.37
CA TYR A 31 4.36 -12.21 -3.79
C TYR A 31 3.99 -13.01 -5.04
N ASP A 32 3.01 -13.92 -4.91
CA ASP A 32 2.45 -14.60 -6.06
C ASP A 32 1.39 -13.71 -6.73
N VAL A 33 1.85 -13.01 -7.77
CA VAL A 33 1.01 -12.11 -8.57
C VAL A 33 -0.10 -12.87 -9.29
N ALA A 34 0.07 -14.17 -9.59
CA ALA A 34 -0.90 -14.96 -10.33
C ALA A 34 -2.15 -15.29 -9.51
N VAL A 35 -2.05 -15.31 -8.17
CA VAL A 35 -3.18 -15.58 -7.27
C VAL A 35 -3.85 -14.31 -6.71
N GLY A 36 -3.32 -13.13 -7.04
CA GLY A 36 -3.95 -11.85 -6.72
C GLY A 36 -3.64 -11.29 -5.33
N ASP A 37 -2.45 -11.58 -4.79
CA ASP A 37 -1.91 -10.98 -3.56
C ASP A 37 -0.77 -9.98 -3.88
N PRO A 38 -1.06 -8.84 -4.53
CA PRO A 38 -0.03 -7.88 -4.95
C PRO A 38 0.49 -6.97 -3.83
N LEU A 39 -0.24 -6.91 -2.71
CA LEU A 39 -0.05 -5.95 -1.63
C LEU A 39 -0.31 -6.64 -0.29
N LYS A 40 0.62 -6.47 0.65
CA LYS A 40 0.46 -6.86 2.05
C LYS A 40 0.64 -5.63 2.94
N VAL A 41 -0.27 -5.47 3.90
CA VAL A 41 -0.24 -4.38 4.88
C VAL A 41 -0.13 -5.00 6.27
N VAL A 42 0.92 -4.64 7.01
CA VAL A 42 1.14 -5.15 8.37
C VAL A 42 1.39 -3.99 9.33
N GLU A 43 0.65 -3.97 10.43
CA GLU A 43 0.89 -3.06 11.54
C GLU A 43 1.59 -3.83 12.67
N TYR A 44 2.86 -3.50 12.94
CA TYR A 44 3.56 -3.97 14.11
C TYR A 44 3.37 -3.00 15.27
N HIS A 45 2.98 -3.47 16.45
CA HIS A 45 2.85 -2.63 17.64
C HIS A 45 3.47 -3.29 18.87
N TRP A 46 4.19 -2.51 19.68
CA TRP A 46 4.78 -2.94 20.96
C TRP A 46 4.31 -2.07 22.12
N SER A 47 3.73 -0.90 21.84
CA SER A 47 3.04 -0.04 22.79
C SER A 47 1.75 0.50 22.15
N PRO A 48 0.82 1.07 22.94
CA PRO A 48 -0.40 1.68 22.39
C PRO A 48 -0.15 2.91 21.51
N THR A 49 1.04 3.51 21.56
CA THR A 49 1.36 4.78 20.89
C THR A 49 2.44 4.65 19.82
N ASP A 50 3.11 3.50 19.75
CA ASP A 50 4.23 3.27 18.84
C ASP A 50 3.93 2.10 17.88
N PRO A 51 3.16 2.35 16.81
CA PRO A 51 3.00 1.41 15.71
C PRO A 51 4.05 1.63 14.60
N LEU A 52 4.43 0.56 13.93
CA LEU A 52 5.14 0.55 12.66
C LEU A 52 4.22 -0.06 11.61
N LEU A 53 3.74 0.77 10.68
CA LEU A 53 2.91 0.34 9.57
C LEU A 53 3.77 0.08 8.33
N VAL A 54 3.70 -1.15 7.82
CA VAL A 54 4.48 -1.64 6.67
C VAL A 54 3.53 -1.91 5.52
N PHE A 55 3.82 -1.31 4.38
CA PHE A 55 3.16 -1.60 3.12
C PHE A 55 4.18 -2.20 2.17
N ALA A 56 3.95 -3.44 1.77
CA ALA A 56 4.87 -4.15 0.90
C ALA A 56 4.10 -4.68 -0.32
N TYR A 57 4.62 -4.38 -1.50
CA TYR A 57 3.92 -4.59 -2.77
C TYR A 57 4.89 -5.00 -3.87
N HIS A 58 4.37 -5.69 -4.88
CA HIS A 58 5.17 -6.09 -6.04
C HIS A 58 5.31 -4.93 -7.05
N ARG A 59 6.53 -4.66 -7.52
CA ARG A 59 6.83 -3.57 -8.49
C ARG A 59 6.15 -3.68 -9.85
N LEU A 60 5.53 -4.82 -10.17
CA LEU A 60 4.71 -4.98 -11.38
C LEU A 60 3.30 -4.35 -11.24
N VAL A 61 2.93 -3.93 -10.04
CA VAL A 61 1.58 -3.44 -9.70
C VAL A 61 1.57 -1.93 -9.42
N GLY A 62 2.74 -1.30 -9.42
CA GLY A 62 2.91 0.15 -9.35
C GLY A 62 4.27 0.57 -9.89
N ASP A 63 4.30 1.58 -10.74
CA ASP A 63 5.53 2.32 -10.98
C ASP A 63 5.84 3.18 -9.73
N GLY A 64 7.11 3.55 -9.55
CA GLY A 64 7.53 4.26 -8.33
C GLY A 64 6.76 5.56 -8.05
N TRP A 65 6.18 6.15 -9.10
CA TRP A 65 5.41 7.41 -9.03
C TRP A 65 3.99 7.21 -8.48
N THR A 66 3.25 6.23 -9.03
CA THR A 66 1.89 5.93 -8.57
C THR A 66 1.88 5.49 -7.10
N THR A 67 2.96 4.85 -6.66
CA THR A 67 3.07 4.37 -5.28
C THR A 67 3.30 5.52 -4.29
N GLU A 68 4.18 6.48 -4.59
CA GLU A 68 4.39 7.66 -3.73
C GLU A 68 3.09 8.45 -3.52
N HIS A 69 2.31 8.64 -4.58
CA HIS A 69 1.01 9.30 -4.50
C HIS A 69 0.02 8.56 -3.58
N ALA A 70 -0.07 7.23 -3.69
CA ALA A 70 -0.93 6.43 -2.82
C ALA A 70 -0.56 6.55 -1.34
N PHE A 71 0.74 6.62 -1.01
CA PHE A 71 1.19 6.82 0.38
C PHE A 71 0.86 8.20 0.92
N VAL A 72 1.00 9.25 0.09
CA VAL A 72 0.59 10.61 0.45
C VAL A 72 -0.91 10.62 0.74
N GLU A 73 -1.72 10.09 -0.17
CA GLU A 73 -3.18 10.00 -0.03
C GLU A 73 -3.62 9.27 1.26
N VAL A 74 -2.99 8.14 1.59
CA VAL A 74 -3.24 7.42 2.85
C VAL A 74 -2.91 8.31 4.06
N GLY A 75 -1.78 9.03 4.03
CA GLY A 75 -1.40 9.96 5.09
C GLY A 75 -2.39 11.11 5.25
N GLN A 76 -2.89 11.63 4.13
CA GLN A 76 -3.89 12.69 4.10
C GLN A 76 -5.22 12.24 4.72
N ILE A 77 -5.72 11.05 4.33
CA ILE A 77 -6.93 10.46 4.93
C ILE A 77 -6.73 10.23 6.43
N TYR A 78 -5.58 9.69 6.84
CA TYR A 78 -5.29 9.43 8.26
C TYR A 78 -5.31 10.72 9.10
N GLN A 79 -4.90 11.84 8.51
CA GLN A 79 -4.97 13.17 9.14
C GLN A 79 -6.39 13.78 9.11
N GLY A 80 -7.38 13.06 8.59
CA GLY A 80 -8.77 13.50 8.50
C GLY A 80 -9.08 14.37 7.28
N MET A 81 -8.22 14.37 6.26
CA MET A 81 -8.47 15.10 5.02
C MET A 81 -9.33 14.27 4.06
N GLU A 82 -10.28 14.92 3.40
CA GLU A 82 -11.00 14.32 2.28
C GLU A 82 -10.12 14.38 1.03
N LEU A 83 -9.98 13.24 0.34
CA LEU A 83 -9.33 13.20 -0.96
C LEU A 83 -10.32 13.57 -2.06
N GLU A 84 -9.84 14.24 -3.09
CA GLU A 84 -10.59 14.37 -4.33
C GLU A 84 -10.86 12.98 -4.91
N SER A 85 -12.06 12.79 -5.48
CA SER A 85 -12.37 11.53 -6.15
C SER A 85 -11.37 11.31 -7.30
N PRO A 86 -10.75 10.11 -7.40
CA PRO A 86 -9.81 9.86 -8.48
C PRO A 86 -10.50 10.10 -9.81
N GLN A 87 -9.86 10.89 -10.68
CA GLN A 87 -10.40 11.13 -12.02
C GLN A 87 -10.47 9.80 -12.75
N SER A 88 -11.68 9.44 -13.18
CA SER A 88 -11.85 8.24 -14.00
C SER A 88 -11.16 8.45 -15.33
N TYR A 89 -10.34 7.50 -15.76
CA TYR A 89 -9.78 7.47 -17.11
C TYR A 89 -10.88 7.49 -18.19
N ALA A 90 -12.11 7.07 -17.86
CA ALA A 90 -13.25 7.15 -18.78
C ALA A 90 -13.71 8.59 -19.06
N ASP A 91 -13.37 9.54 -18.18
CA ASP A 91 -13.77 10.94 -18.27
C ASP A 91 -12.69 11.82 -18.94
N LEU A 92 -11.53 11.26 -19.28
CA LEU A 92 -10.49 11.97 -20.00
C LEU A 92 -10.89 12.11 -21.48
N PRO A 93 -10.98 13.33 -22.02
CA PRO A 93 -11.23 13.52 -23.45
C PRO A 93 -10.05 12.91 -24.23
N PHE A 94 -10.35 11.98 -25.13
CA PHE A 94 -9.38 11.46 -26.07
C PHE A 94 -8.87 12.61 -26.95
N VAL A 95 -7.63 13.07 -26.70
CA VAL A 95 -6.95 13.98 -27.61
C VAL A 95 -6.51 13.16 -28.81
N ARG A 96 -7.32 13.17 -29.87
CA ARG A 96 -6.91 12.64 -31.17
C ARG A 96 -5.94 13.64 -31.78
N GLU A 97 -4.64 13.40 -31.66
CA GLU A 97 -3.65 14.10 -32.47
C GLU A 97 -4.02 13.89 -33.95
N ARG A 98 -4.36 14.98 -34.64
CA ARG A 98 -4.56 14.96 -36.08
C ARG A 98 -3.17 14.83 -36.71
N GLY A 99 -2.94 13.71 -37.39
CA GLY A 99 -1.84 13.56 -38.34
C GLY A 99 -1.98 14.46 -39.55
#